data_AF-A0A3P9L403-F1
#
_entry.id   AF-A0A3P9L403-F1
#
_cell.length_a   1.000
_cell.length_b   1.000
_cell.length_c   1.000
_cell.angle_alpha   90.00
_cell.angle_beta   90.00
_cell.angle_gamma   90.00
#
_symmetry.space_group_name_H-M   'P 1'
#
loop_
_entity.id
_entity.type
_entity.pdbx_description
1 polymer ?
#
loop_
_entity_poly.entity_id
_entity_poly.type
_entity_poly.pdbx_seq_one_letter_code
_entity_poly.pdbx_strand_id
1 'polypeptide(L)'
;ELKNIEDGSSRDRSRLAKTRQKQTNAWRGPLCLEISTKARFTFSPEPTIEDIRRMQAEFTDERDWSQFHQPRNLLLAMVGEVGEVAELFQWRGEVAEGLPGWTESEREQLAHELSDVMIYLVELAEKCRVDLPQAVLRKMALNKLKYPASKVHGSAKKYTEYKD
;
A
#
# COMPACT_ATOMS: atom_id res chain seq x y z
N GLU A 1 21.08 -69.40 -29.21
CA GLU A 1 21.64 -70.43 -28.31
C GLU A 1 21.88 -69.84 -26.92
N LEU A 2 21.79 -70.71 -25.92
CA LEU A 2 21.80 -70.42 -24.48
C LEU A 2 23.23 -70.29 -23.93
N LYS A 3 23.41 -69.39 -22.94
CA LYS A 3 24.14 -69.60 -21.65
C LYS A 3 25.69 -69.75 -21.70
N ASN A 4 26.55 -69.24 -20.80
CA ASN A 4 26.54 -69.04 -19.33
C ASN A 4 27.79 -68.19 -18.87
N ILE A 5 27.70 -67.26 -17.88
CA ILE A 5 28.16 -67.28 -16.43
C ILE A 5 29.68 -66.93 -16.25
N GLU A 6 30.19 -65.97 -15.45
CA GLU A 6 30.25 -65.72 -13.96
C GLU A 6 30.59 -64.24 -13.65
N ASP A 7 29.88 -63.53 -12.74
CA ASP A 7 30.07 -63.32 -11.27
C ASP A 7 31.33 -62.52 -10.85
N GLY A 8 31.17 -61.55 -9.93
CA GLY A 8 32.28 -61.19 -9.02
C GLY A 8 32.42 -59.77 -8.48
N SER A 9 31.41 -59.26 -7.77
CA SER A 9 31.47 -58.33 -6.60
C SER A 9 32.68 -57.38 -6.34
N SER A 10 32.35 -56.09 -6.27
CA SER A 10 32.69 -55.10 -5.22
C SER A 10 34.12 -54.99 -4.66
N ARG A 11 34.77 -53.84 -4.94
CA ARG A 11 35.88 -53.28 -4.14
C ARG A 11 35.70 -51.78 -3.90
N ASP A 12 35.25 -51.49 -2.68
CA ASP A 12 35.66 -50.43 -1.76
C ASP A 12 36.81 -49.50 -2.19
N ARG A 13 36.60 -48.18 -2.02
CA ARG A 13 37.68 -47.24 -1.69
C ARG A 13 37.17 -45.95 -1.02
N SER A 14 37.03 -46.08 0.30
CA SER A 14 37.15 -45.04 1.33
C SER A 14 38.19 -43.93 1.08
N ARG A 15 37.88 -42.68 1.53
CA ARG A 15 38.75 -41.73 2.28
C ARG A 15 38.05 -40.35 2.39
N LEU A 16 38.03 -39.59 3.48
CA LEU A 16 38.22 -39.75 4.92
C LEU A 16 37.98 -38.36 5.55
N ALA A 17 37.20 -38.31 6.63
CA ALA A 17 37.26 -37.37 7.78
C ALA A 17 37.13 -35.84 7.60
N LYS A 18 36.20 -35.23 8.38
CA LYS A 18 36.49 -34.37 9.56
C LYS A 18 35.21 -33.67 10.07
N THR A 19 34.68 -34.03 11.24
CA THR A 19 34.86 -33.37 12.56
C THR A 19 34.01 -32.11 12.81
N ARG A 20 32.94 -32.21 13.62
CA ARG A 20 32.74 -31.48 14.91
C ARG A 20 31.33 -31.66 15.49
N GLN A 21 31.28 -32.30 16.65
CA GLN A 21 30.17 -32.32 17.60
C GLN A 21 30.27 -31.10 18.55
N LYS A 22 29.11 -30.69 19.09
CA LYS A 22 28.83 -30.00 20.38
C LYS A 22 28.22 -28.59 20.22
N GLN A 23 26.91 -28.46 20.45
CA GLN A 23 26.23 -28.18 21.74
C GLN A 23 26.50 -26.77 22.28
N THR A 24 25.44 -25.99 22.54
CA THR A 24 24.95 -25.73 23.91
C THR A 24 23.73 -24.81 23.91
N ASN A 25 22.75 -25.19 24.74
CA ASN A 25 21.64 -24.36 25.20
C ASN A 25 22.13 -23.43 26.32
N ALA A 26 21.73 -22.16 26.25
CA ALA A 26 21.59 -21.22 27.37
C ALA A 26 20.79 -20.02 26.81
N TRP A 27 19.70 -19.49 27.37
CA TRP A 27 19.44 -19.04 28.73
C TRP A 27 17.93 -18.85 28.93
N ARG A 28 17.41 -19.10 30.14
CA ARG A 28 16.13 -18.54 30.62
C ARG A 28 16.39 -17.13 31.15
N GLY A 29 15.52 -16.18 30.82
CA GLY A 29 15.32 -14.92 31.52
C GLY A 29 13.83 -14.56 31.51
N PRO A 30 13.22 -14.17 32.64
CA PRO A 30 11.81 -13.79 32.72
C PRO A 30 11.61 -12.27 32.53
N LEU A 31 10.44 -11.89 32.02
CA LEU A 31 9.97 -10.52 31.76
C LEU A 31 10.78 -9.73 30.72
N CYS A 32 10.43 -9.89 29.44
CA CYS A 32 10.29 -8.71 28.58
C CYS A 32 8.79 -8.50 28.38
N LEU A 33 8.31 -7.40 28.94
CA LEU A 33 6.96 -6.90 28.80
C LEU A 33 6.73 -6.58 27.31
N GLU A 34 6.29 -7.54 26.49
CA GLU A 34 5.79 -7.23 25.15
C GLU A 34 4.39 -6.60 25.29
N ILE A 35 4.38 -5.35 25.72
CA ILE A 35 3.28 -4.46 25.35
C ILE A 35 3.45 -4.24 23.84
N SER A 36 2.88 -5.14 23.04
CA SER A 36 2.60 -4.89 21.64
C SER A 36 1.50 -3.83 21.57
N THR A 37 1.87 -2.57 21.79
CA THR A 37 1.10 -1.47 21.23
C THR A 37 1.29 -1.58 19.72
N LYS A 38 0.28 -2.07 18.99
CA LYS A 38 0.23 -1.98 17.53
C LYS A 38 0.69 -0.57 17.13
N ALA A 39 1.88 -0.46 16.56
CA ALA A 39 2.38 0.83 16.10
C ALA A 39 1.35 1.40 15.13
N ARG A 40 0.97 2.67 15.32
CA ARG A 40 0.02 3.34 14.46
C ARG A 40 0.61 3.39 13.05
N PHE A 41 -0.18 3.00 12.05
CA PHE A 41 0.24 3.10 10.66
C PHE A 41 0.58 4.56 10.30
N THR A 42 1.68 4.74 9.57
CA THR A 42 2.17 6.04 9.07
C THR A 42 2.61 5.90 7.62
N PHE A 43 2.41 6.93 6.81
CA PHE A 43 2.99 7.00 5.47
C PHE A 43 4.49 7.33 5.54
N SER A 44 5.21 6.96 4.49
CA SER A 44 6.56 7.45 4.24
C SER A 44 6.57 8.99 4.15
N PRO A 45 7.66 9.66 4.56
CA PRO A 45 7.76 11.12 4.48
C PRO A 45 7.84 11.64 3.03
N GLU A 46 8.24 10.77 2.10
CA GLU A 46 8.40 11.05 0.67
C GLU A 46 7.77 9.92 -0.17
N PRO A 47 7.36 10.22 -1.42
CA PRO A 47 7.39 11.52 -2.09
C PRO A 47 6.35 12.51 -1.53
N THR A 48 6.64 13.80 -1.59
CA THR A 48 5.64 14.85 -1.31
C THR A 48 4.68 15.03 -2.48
N ILE A 49 3.57 15.75 -2.29
CA ILE A 49 2.64 16.10 -3.38
C ILE A 49 3.35 16.87 -4.50
N GLU A 50 4.31 17.74 -4.15
CA GLU A 50 5.10 18.48 -5.14
C GLU A 50 6.08 17.56 -5.89
N ASP A 51 6.64 16.56 -5.22
CA ASP A 51 7.47 15.57 -5.90
C ASP A 51 6.65 14.74 -6.89
N ILE A 52 5.44 14.33 -6.51
CA ILE A 52 4.51 13.62 -7.42
C ILE A 52 4.16 14.49 -8.62
N ARG A 53 3.79 15.77 -8.40
CA ARG A 53 3.49 16.72 -9.49
C ARG A 53 4.67 16.83 -10.45
N ARG A 54 5.89 16.97 -9.93
CA ARG A 54 7.10 17.09 -10.74
C ARG A 54 7.40 15.83 -11.54
N MET A 55 7.33 14.64 -10.92
CA MET A 55 7.54 13.37 -11.61
C MET A 55 6.53 13.17 -12.75
N GLN A 56 5.27 13.57 -12.56
CA GLN A 56 4.24 13.46 -13.61
C GLN A 56 4.43 14.48 -14.74
N ALA A 57 4.79 15.71 -14.40
CA ALA A 57 5.11 16.73 -15.40
C ALA A 57 6.28 16.28 -16.28
N GLU A 58 7.35 15.77 -15.67
CA GLU A 58 8.51 15.21 -16.39
C GLU A 58 8.09 14.04 -17.30
N PHE A 59 7.32 13.08 -16.77
CA PHE A 59 6.83 11.93 -17.54
C PHE A 59 5.98 12.35 -18.75
N THR A 60 5.11 13.35 -18.57
CA THR A 60 4.18 13.85 -19.59
C THR A 60 4.90 14.66 -20.66
N ASP A 61 5.86 15.51 -20.25
CA ASP A 61 6.61 16.38 -21.15
C ASP A 61 7.55 15.57 -22.05
N GLU A 62 8.19 14.52 -21.53
CA GLU A 62 9.00 13.58 -22.32
C GLU A 62 8.22 12.92 -23.47
N ARG A 63 6.90 12.81 -23.33
CA ARG A 63 6.02 12.12 -24.27
C ARG A 63 5.19 13.07 -25.13
N ASP A 64 5.34 14.38 -24.94
CA ASP A 64 4.49 15.41 -25.56
C ASP A 64 2.98 15.15 -25.32
N TRP A 65 2.64 14.58 -24.17
CA TRP A 65 1.26 14.22 -23.81
C TRP A 65 0.49 15.38 -23.17
N SER A 66 1.19 16.47 -22.87
CA SER A 66 0.62 17.66 -22.23
C SER A 66 -0.60 18.22 -22.99
N GLN A 67 -0.68 18.00 -24.30
CA GLN A 67 -1.79 18.37 -25.17
C GLN A 67 -3.10 17.63 -24.85
N PHE A 68 -3.03 16.36 -24.42
CA PHE A 68 -4.20 15.52 -24.12
C PHE A 68 -4.70 15.72 -22.68
N HIS A 69 -3.87 16.28 -21.79
CA HIS A 69 -4.15 16.49 -20.37
C HIS A 69 -4.94 17.79 -20.14
N GLN A 70 -6.10 17.91 -20.79
CA GLN A 70 -7.07 18.97 -20.51
C GLN A 70 -7.83 18.65 -19.21
N PRO A 71 -8.25 19.64 -18.40
CA PRO A 71 -8.89 19.40 -17.10
C PRO A 71 -10.07 18.42 -17.14
N ARG A 72 -10.91 18.50 -18.18
CA ARG A 72 -12.04 17.57 -18.33
C ARG A 72 -11.58 16.13 -18.54
N ASN A 73 -10.52 15.91 -19.32
CA ASN A 73 -10.03 14.58 -19.62
C ASN A 73 -9.40 13.94 -18.37
N LEU A 74 -8.61 14.71 -17.62
CA LEU A 74 -8.02 14.28 -16.34
C LEU A 74 -9.10 13.93 -15.32
N LEU A 75 -10.17 14.74 -15.23
CA LEU A 75 -11.32 14.42 -14.37
C LEU A 75 -11.97 13.09 -14.75
N LEU A 76 -12.18 12.84 -16.05
CA LEU A 76 -12.81 11.59 -16.51
C LEU A 76 -11.90 10.39 -16.29
N ALA A 77 -10.59 10.52 -16.49
CA ALA A 77 -9.61 9.49 -16.17
C ALA A 77 -9.63 9.17 -14.67
N MET A 78 -9.56 10.18 -13.80
CA MET A 78 -9.67 10.01 -12.35
C MET A 78 -10.94 9.29 -11.92
N VAL A 79 -12.09 9.56 -12.57
CA VAL A 79 -13.35 8.85 -12.29
C VAL A 79 -13.26 7.38 -12.69
N GLY A 80 -12.55 7.05 -13.76
CA GLY A 80 -12.22 5.68 -14.16
C GLY A 80 -11.48 4.95 -13.04
N GLU A 81 -10.37 5.52 -12.57
CA GLU A 81 -9.54 4.91 -11.51
C GLU A 81 -10.29 4.75 -10.18
N VAL A 82 -11.17 5.70 -9.85
CA VAL A 82 -12.08 5.54 -8.69
C VAL A 82 -13.02 4.35 -8.88
N GLY A 83 -13.44 4.10 -10.12
CA GLY A 83 -14.19 2.89 -10.51
C GLY A 83 -13.37 1.63 -10.29
N GLU A 84 -12.11 1.59 -10.73
CA GLU A 84 -11.21 0.44 -10.55
C GLU A 84 -10.97 0.15 -9.05
N VAL A 85 -10.76 1.18 -8.23
CA VAL A 85 -10.76 1.04 -6.76
C VAL A 85 -12.07 0.39 -6.30
N ALA A 86 -13.23 0.86 -6.75
CA ALA A 86 -14.52 0.32 -6.33
C ALA A 86 -14.71 -1.15 -6.74
N GLU A 87 -14.21 -1.56 -7.90
CA GLU A 87 -14.29 -2.94 -8.39
C GLU A 87 -13.58 -3.94 -7.47
N LEU A 88 -12.49 -3.54 -6.80
CA LEU A 88 -11.78 -4.38 -5.82
C LEU A 88 -12.62 -4.69 -4.57
N PHE A 89 -13.58 -3.82 -4.24
CA PHE A 89 -14.46 -3.95 -3.07
C PHE A 89 -15.88 -4.44 -3.39
N GLN A 90 -16.35 -4.31 -4.64
CA GLN A 90 -17.77 -4.43 -5.00
C GLN A 90 -18.45 -5.75 -4.56
N TRP A 91 -17.71 -6.86 -4.51
CA TRP A 91 -18.22 -8.19 -4.12
C TRP A 91 -17.75 -8.65 -2.75
N ARG A 92 -17.07 -7.77 -1.98
CA ARG A 92 -16.64 -8.07 -0.61
C ARG A 92 -17.80 -7.79 0.35
N GLY A 93 -17.92 -8.60 1.40
CA GLY A 93 -18.76 -8.28 2.55
C GLY A 93 -18.12 -7.18 3.40
N GLU A 94 -18.25 -7.28 4.73
CA GLU A 94 -17.51 -6.37 5.63
C GLU A 94 -15.99 -6.54 5.43
N VAL A 95 -15.30 -5.43 5.18
CA VAL A 95 -13.85 -5.40 5.01
C VAL A 95 -13.19 -4.84 6.27
N ALA A 96 -12.42 -5.69 6.95
CA ALA A 96 -11.70 -5.31 8.16
C ALA A 96 -10.50 -4.40 7.88
N GLU A 97 -10.20 -3.51 8.82
CA GLU A 97 -8.99 -2.67 8.80
C GLU A 97 -7.73 -3.53 8.64
N GLY A 98 -6.79 -3.08 7.81
CA GLY A 98 -5.55 -3.80 7.53
C GLY A 98 -5.69 -5.01 6.59
N LEU A 99 -6.90 -5.27 6.08
CA LEU A 99 -7.19 -6.22 4.99
C LEU A 99 -6.70 -7.67 5.24
N PRO A 100 -6.84 -8.27 6.44
CA PRO A 100 -6.21 -9.55 6.79
C PRO A 100 -6.57 -10.74 5.89
N GLY A 101 -7.70 -10.67 5.19
CA GLY A 101 -8.13 -11.70 4.22
C GLY A 101 -7.71 -11.45 2.77
N TRP A 102 -6.94 -10.40 2.49
CA TRP A 102 -6.47 -10.06 1.16
C TRP A 102 -5.08 -10.64 0.92
N THR A 103 -4.91 -11.27 -0.23
CA THR A 103 -3.63 -11.70 -0.78
C THR A 103 -2.72 -10.51 -1.08
N GLU A 104 -1.42 -10.77 -1.23
CA GLU A 104 -0.45 -9.73 -1.58
C GLU A 104 -0.78 -9.07 -2.92
N SER A 105 -1.18 -9.87 -3.91
CA SER A 105 -1.55 -9.35 -5.24
C SER A 105 -2.78 -8.44 -5.19
N GLU A 106 -3.80 -8.77 -4.38
CA GLU A 106 -4.97 -7.88 -4.22
C GLU A 106 -4.60 -6.57 -3.50
N ARG A 107 -3.65 -6.61 -2.57
CA ARG A 107 -3.14 -5.41 -1.88
C ARG A 107 -2.31 -4.54 -2.81
N GLU A 108 -1.52 -5.16 -3.68
CA GLU A 108 -0.72 -4.48 -4.70
C GLU A 108 -1.63 -3.81 -5.75
N GLN A 109 -2.66 -4.50 -6.23
CA GLN A 109 -3.68 -3.91 -7.09
C GLN A 109 -4.35 -2.70 -6.43
N LEU A 110 -4.78 -2.84 -5.17
CA LEU A 110 -5.34 -1.71 -4.43
C LEU A 110 -4.36 -0.53 -4.32
N ALA A 111 -3.07 -0.82 -4.10
CA ALA A 111 -2.05 0.22 -4.04
C ALA A 111 -1.87 0.93 -5.40
N HIS A 112 -1.97 0.22 -6.52
CA HIS A 112 -1.95 0.79 -7.86
C HIS A 112 -3.15 1.70 -8.10
N GLU A 113 -4.38 1.21 -7.92
CA GLU A 113 -5.58 2.01 -8.19
C GLU A 113 -5.68 3.26 -7.30
N LEU A 114 -5.29 3.15 -6.03
CA LEU A 114 -5.20 4.31 -5.14
C LEU A 114 -4.13 5.32 -5.58
N SER A 115 -3.02 4.83 -6.16
CA SER A 115 -1.97 5.69 -6.70
C SER A 115 -2.44 6.42 -7.96
N ASP A 116 -3.15 5.73 -8.85
CA ASP A 116 -3.65 6.32 -10.09
C ASP A 116 -4.69 7.42 -9.82
N VAL A 117 -5.60 7.21 -8.85
CA VAL A 117 -6.50 8.27 -8.36
C VAL A 117 -5.71 9.49 -7.85
N MET A 118 -4.65 9.27 -7.06
CA MET A 118 -3.81 10.37 -6.54
C MET A 118 -3.10 11.11 -7.67
N ILE A 119 -2.53 10.38 -8.63
CA ILE A 119 -1.80 10.93 -9.78
C ILE A 119 -2.70 11.88 -10.57
N TYR A 120 -3.88 11.42 -11.00
CA TYR A 120 -4.79 12.27 -11.76
C TYR A 120 -5.34 13.44 -10.95
N LEU A 121 -5.54 13.28 -9.64
CA LEU A 121 -5.94 14.39 -8.76
C LEU A 121 -4.87 15.49 -8.72
N VAL A 122 -3.59 15.11 -8.60
CA VAL A 122 -2.46 16.05 -8.57
C VAL A 122 -2.31 16.75 -9.92
N GLU A 123 -2.37 16.02 -11.03
CA GLU A 123 -2.32 16.60 -12.37
C GLU A 123 -3.49 17.54 -12.65
N LEU A 124 -4.70 17.15 -12.26
CA LEU A 124 -5.88 18.00 -12.40
C LEU A 124 -5.70 19.31 -11.61
N ALA A 125 -5.16 19.23 -10.39
CA ALA A 125 -4.89 20.41 -9.58
C ALA A 125 -3.85 21.32 -10.26
N GLU A 126 -2.78 20.77 -10.83
CA GLU A 126 -1.79 21.51 -11.60
C GLU A 126 -2.41 22.22 -12.80
N LYS A 127 -3.16 21.52 -13.65
CA LYS A 127 -3.82 22.13 -14.83
C LYS A 127 -4.84 23.19 -14.44
N CYS A 128 -5.47 23.05 -13.27
CA CYS A 128 -6.39 24.04 -12.71
C CYS A 128 -5.68 25.16 -11.93
N ARG A 129 -4.35 25.12 -11.78
CA ARG A 129 -3.54 26.06 -10.96
C ARG A 129 -4.02 26.14 -9.51
N VAL A 130 -4.34 25.00 -8.92
CA VAL A 130 -4.71 24.86 -7.52
C VAL A 130 -3.51 24.38 -6.72
N ASP A 131 -3.05 25.20 -5.77
CA ASP A 131 -2.14 24.75 -4.72
C ASP A 131 -2.89 23.77 -3.80
N LEU A 132 -2.77 22.48 -4.12
CA LEU A 132 -3.51 21.40 -3.49
C LEU A 132 -3.16 21.24 -2.00
N PRO A 133 -1.88 21.23 -1.57
CA PRO A 133 -1.54 21.22 -0.14
C PRO A 133 -2.19 22.36 0.64
N GLN A 134 -2.12 23.61 0.14
CA GLN A 134 -2.75 24.74 0.81
C GLN A 134 -4.29 24.68 0.78
N ALA A 135 -4.87 24.16 -0.31
CA ALA A 135 -6.32 23.94 -0.39
C ALA A 135 -6.81 22.94 0.66
N VAL A 136 -6.07 21.85 0.88
CA VAL A 136 -6.37 20.87 1.94
C VAL A 136 -6.28 21.52 3.33
N LEU A 137 -5.24 22.31 3.61
CA LEU A 137 -5.11 23.02 4.89
C LEU A 137 -6.31 23.93 5.17
N ARG A 138 -6.71 24.75 4.19
CA ARG A 138 -7.91 25.59 4.29
C ARG A 138 -9.18 24.76 4.50
N LYS A 139 -9.34 23.66 3.76
CA LYS A 139 -10.51 22.78 3.86
C LYS A 139 -10.60 22.10 5.23
N MET A 140 -9.47 21.69 5.80
CA MET A 140 -9.40 21.09 7.13
C MET A 140 -9.78 22.09 8.23
N ALA A 141 -9.35 23.35 8.12
CA ALA A 141 -9.80 24.40 9.04
C ALA A 141 -11.33 24.59 8.98
N LEU A 142 -11.91 24.63 7.78
CA LEU A 142 -13.37 24.69 7.60
C LEU A 142 -14.10 23.46 8.16
N ASN A 143 -13.55 22.25 7.98
CA ASN A 143 -14.14 21.03 8.51
C ASN A 143 -14.17 21.03 10.05
N LYS A 144 -13.11 21.54 10.71
CA LYS A 144 -13.06 21.66 12.18
C LYS A 144 -14.14 22.61 12.72
N LEU A 145 -14.41 23.71 12.02
CA LEU A 145 -15.49 24.64 12.38
C LEU A 145 -16.87 24.01 12.15
N LYS A 146 -17.02 23.23 11.08
CA LYS A 146 -18.27 22.56 10.72
C LYS A 146 -18.63 21.37 11.63
N TYR A 147 -17.63 20.71 12.19
CA TYR A 147 -17.78 19.53 13.05
C TYR A 147 -16.94 19.69 14.33
N PRO A 148 -17.36 20.55 15.27
CA PRO A 148 -16.61 20.76 16.50
C PRO A 148 -16.63 19.48 17.35
N ALA A 149 -15.45 19.05 17.83
CA ALA A 149 -15.28 17.80 18.57
C ALA A 149 -16.25 17.65 19.74
N SER A 150 -16.55 18.73 20.45
CA SER A 150 -17.51 18.76 21.56
C SER A 150 -18.95 18.39 21.16
N LYS A 151 -19.34 18.56 19.88
CA LYS A 151 -20.68 18.22 19.37
C LYS A 151 -20.72 16.87 18.63
N VAL A 152 -19.58 16.36 18.16
CA VAL A 152 -19.52 15.23 17.22
C VAL A 152 -18.73 14.02 17.74
N HIS A 153 -18.16 14.09 18.95
CA HIS A 153 -17.39 12.99 19.52
C HIS A 153 -18.21 11.69 19.60
N GLY A 154 -17.79 10.66 18.86
CA GLY A 154 -18.52 9.37 18.78
C GLY A 154 -19.79 9.39 17.93
N SER A 155 -20.03 10.44 17.13
CA SER A 155 -21.24 10.57 16.31
C SER A 155 -20.91 10.88 14.85
N ALA A 156 -21.39 10.06 13.91
CA ALA A 156 -21.31 10.31 12.47
C ALA A 156 -22.44 11.22 11.96
N LYS A 157 -23.21 11.86 12.85
CA LYS A 157 -24.35 12.71 12.48
C LYS A 157 -23.92 13.87 11.60
N LYS A 158 -24.70 14.16 10.57
CA LYS A 158 -24.45 15.33 9.71
C LYS A 158 -24.68 16.61 10.51
N TYR A 159 -23.93 17.65 10.17
CA TYR A 159 -24.02 18.97 10.81
C TYR A 159 -25.41 19.62 10.76
N THR A 160 -26.27 19.17 9.85
CA THR A 160 -27.68 19.55 9.75
C THR A 160 -28.56 19.00 10.87
N GLU A 161 -28.04 18.11 11.72
CA GLU A 161 -28.79 17.43 12.79
C GLU A 161 -28.43 17.94 14.19
N TYR A 162 -27.49 18.89 14.33
CA TYR A 162 -27.20 19.53 15.61
C TYR A 162 -28.25 20.62 15.85
N LYS A 163 -29.26 20.32 16.68
CA LYS A 163 -30.07 21.37 17.30
C LYS A 163 -29.27 21.98 18.45
N ASP A 164 -29.28 23.30 18.54
CA ASP A 164 -28.77 24.04 19.70
C ASP A 164 -29.53 23.67 20.97
#